data_AF-A0A3N4L7K8-F1
#
_entry.id   AF-A0A3N4L7K8-F1
#
_cell.length_a   1.000
_cell.length_b   1.000
_cell.length_c   1.000
_cell.angle_alpha   90.00
_cell.angle_beta   90.00
_cell.angle_gamma   90.00
#
_symmetry.space_group_name_H-M   'P 1'
#
loop_
_entity.id
_entity.type
_entity.pdbx_description
1 polymer ?
#
loop_
_entity_poly.entity_id
_entity_poly.type
_entity_poly.pdbx_seq_one_letter_code
_entity_poly.pdbx_strand_id
1 'polypeptide(L)'
;GLNRLEWPANSPDLNPIETIWNEMKDSIKVKLGWNFTAAGIRVVIEDEWKEYTVERINRHIMSMPRRIEACIADGGGNNYNF
;
A
#
# COMPACT_ATOMS: atom_id res chain seq x y z
N GLY A 1 -1.53 -19.61 -18.81
CA GLY A 1 -1.88 -18.18 -18.73
C GLY A 1 -1.89 -17.74 -17.27
N LEU A 2 -2.10 -16.45 -16.98
CA LEU A 2 -2.26 -15.94 -15.61
C LEU A 2 -3.73 -16.00 -15.19
N ASN A 3 -4.00 -16.55 -14.01
CA ASN A 3 -5.35 -16.54 -13.43
C ASN A 3 -5.62 -15.18 -12.78
N ARG A 4 -6.80 -14.62 -13.05
CA ARG A 4 -7.25 -13.36 -12.44
C ARG A 4 -8.07 -13.66 -11.19
N LEU A 5 -7.83 -12.89 -10.14
CA LEU A 5 -8.70 -12.87 -8.97
C LEU A 5 -9.96 -12.06 -9.29
N GLU A 6 -11.12 -12.52 -8.82
CA GLU A 6 -12.31 -11.68 -8.82
C GLU A 6 -12.13 -10.56 -7.80
N TRP A 7 -12.29 -9.32 -8.25
CA TRP A 7 -12.01 -8.13 -7.43
C TRP A 7 -13.25 -7.24 -7.31
N PRO A 8 -13.69 -6.89 -6.09
CA PRO A 8 -14.79 -5.95 -5.90
C PRO A 8 -14.42 -4.54 -6.36
N ALA A 9 -15.38 -3.84 -6.98
CA ALA A 9 -15.18 -2.46 -7.39
C ALA A 9 -14.98 -1.55 -6.16
N ASN A 10 -14.16 -0.50 -6.30
CA ASN A 10 -13.90 0.49 -5.25
C ASN A 10 -13.34 -0.08 -3.93
N SER A 11 -12.52 -1.13 -3.99
CA SER A 11 -11.90 -1.73 -2.79
C SER A 11 -10.38 -1.52 -2.71
N PRO A 12 -9.89 -0.26 -2.56
CA PRO A 12 -8.46 0.01 -2.41
C PRO A 12 -7.90 -0.58 -1.11
N ASP A 13 -8.70 -0.69 -0.04
CA ASP A 13 -8.26 -1.25 1.24
C ASP A 13 -7.87 -2.73 1.15
N LEU A 14 -8.45 -3.44 0.19
CA LEU A 14 -8.09 -4.81 -0.13
C LEU A 14 -6.81 -4.88 -0.97
N ASN A 15 -6.37 -3.81 -1.64
CA ASN A 15 -5.20 -3.82 -2.51
C ASN A 15 -3.90 -3.60 -1.71
N PRO A 16 -3.02 -4.62 -1.53
CA PRO A 16 -1.83 -4.48 -0.69
C PRO A 16 -0.86 -3.37 -1.13
N ILE A 17 -0.83 -3.05 -2.43
CA ILE A 17 0.07 -2.02 -2.97
C ILE A 17 -0.28 -0.61 -2.49
N GLU A 18 -1.55 -0.36 -2.16
CA GLU A 18 -2.00 0.95 -1.64
C GLU A 18 -1.30 1.27 -0.32
N THR A 19 -1.09 0.25 0.53
CA THR A 19 -0.32 0.41 1.77
C THR A 19 1.14 0.76 1.49
N ILE A 20 1.76 0.10 0.50
CA ILE A 20 3.15 0.40 0.09
C ILE A 20 3.25 1.84 -0.42
N TRP A 21 2.30 2.30 -1.24
CA TRP A 21 2.28 3.68 -1.73
C TRP A 21 2.09 4.70 -0.62
N ASN A 22 1.28 4.40 0.40
CA ASN A 22 1.11 5.28 1.56
C ASN A 22 2.41 5.39 2.35
N GLU A 23 3.11 4.29 2.59
CA GLU A 23 4.42 4.30 3.26
C GLU A 23 5.46 5.13 2.48
N MET A 24 5.48 5.01 1.15
CA MET A 24 6.34 5.84 0.30
C MET A 24 5.99 7.33 0.39
N LYS A 25 4.70 7.67 0.35
CA LYS A 25 4.23 9.06 0.51
C LYS A 25 4.67 9.64 1.84
N ASP A 26 4.62 8.85 2.91
CA ASP A 26 5.06 9.28 4.23
C ASP A 26 6.57 9.50 4.29
N SER A 27 7.38 8.64 3.64
CA SER A 27 8.82 8.90 3.51
C SER A 27 9.13 10.19 2.75
N ILE A 28 8.40 10.46 1.65
CA ILE A 28 8.54 11.73 0.90
C ILE A 28 8.26 12.92 1.82
N LYS A 29 7.16 12.90 2.59
CA LYS A 29 6.82 13.98 3.53
C LYS A 29 7.92 14.19 4.56
N VAL A 30 8.46 13.10 5.12
CA VAL A 30 9.52 13.15 6.14
C VAL A 30 10.84 13.70 5.57
N LYS A 31 11.25 13.22 4.39
CA LYS A 31 12.56 13.59 3.80
C LYS A 31 12.56 14.95 3.12
N LEU A 32 11.47 15.34 2.48
CA LEU A 32 11.41 16.60 1.72
C LEU A 32 10.75 17.75 2.50
N GLY A 33 9.93 17.47 3.52
CA GLY A 33 9.21 18.51 4.24
C GLY A 33 8.41 19.39 3.29
N TRP A 34 8.68 20.70 3.27
CA TRP A 34 8.02 21.65 2.36
C TRP A 34 8.62 21.71 0.95
N ASN A 35 9.76 21.06 0.71
CA ASN A 35 10.53 21.14 -0.54
C ASN A 35 10.09 20.07 -1.57
N PHE A 36 8.80 20.05 -1.91
CA PHE A 36 8.27 19.13 -2.92
C PHE A 36 8.62 19.59 -4.33
N THR A 37 9.67 19.01 -4.90
CA THR A 37 9.97 19.11 -6.34
C THR A 37 9.79 17.74 -6.98
N ALA A 38 9.40 17.70 -8.26
CA ALA A 38 9.28 16.43 -8.98
C ALA A 38 10.61 15.63 -8.97
N ALA A 39 11.74 16.33 -9.11
CA ALA A 39 13.06 15.73 -9.04
C ALA A 39 13.37 15.16 -7.64
N GLY A 40 13.09 15.92 -6.57
CA GLY A 40 13.28 15.47 -5.19
C GLY A 40 12.41 14.27 -4.83
N ILE A 41 11.14 14.29 -5.25
CA ILE A 41 10.21 13.17 -5.06
C ILE A 41 10.75 11.91 -5.76
N ARG A 42 11.23 12.05 -7.00
CA ARG A 42 11.77 10.92 -7.75
C ARG A 42 12.96 10.27 -7.03
N VAL A 43 13.92 11.07 -6.58
CA VAL A 43 15.10 10.57 -5.84
C VAL A 43 14.66 9.82 -4.59
N VAL A 44 13.76 10.40 -3.79
CA VAL A 44 13.28 9.76 -2.56
C VAL A 44 12.56 8.44 -2.85
N ILE A 45 11.66 8.39 -3.83
CA ILE A 45 10.95 7.15 -4.17
C ILE A 45 11.91 6.07 -4.66
N GLU A 46 12.87 6.41 -5.53
CA GLU A 46 13.84 5.44 -6.04
C GLU A 46 14.70 4.86 -4.92
N ASP A 47 15.14 5.67 -3.96
CA ASP A 47 15.94 5.20 -2.83
C ASP A 47 15.11 4.40 -1.83
N GLU A 48 13.89 4.84 -1.51
CA GLU A 48 12.96 4.07 -0.66
C GLU A 48 12.64 2.70 -1.26
N TRP A 49 12.45 2.63 -2.58
CA TRP A 49 12.13 1.38 -3.25
C TRP A 49 13.31 0.39 -3.24
N LYS A 50 14.55 0.87 -3.41
CA LYS A 50 15.75 0.01 -3.32
C LYS A 50 15.89 -0.65 -1.95
N GLU A 51 15.54 0.08 -0.90
CA GLU A 51 15.57 -0.40 0.49
C GLU A 51 14.30 -1.20 0.89
N TYR A 52 13.29 -1.24 0.01
CA TYR A 52 12.04 -1.92 0.31
C TYR A 52 12.18 -3.44 0.14
N THR A 53 12.40 -4.13 1.26
CA THR A 53 12.72 -5.57 1.22
C THR A 53 11.55 -6.44 0.78
N VAL A 54 11.85 -7.60 0.21
CA VAL A 54 10.86 -8.62 -0.18
C VAL A 54 10.05 -9.09 1.02
N GLU A 55 10.67 -9.19 2.21
CA GLU A 55 9.98 -9.55 3.45
C GLU A 55 8.91 -8.52 3.80
N ARG A 56 9.19 -7.23 3.59
CA ARG A 56 8.21 -6.17 3.83
C ARG A 56 7.04 -6.27 2.85
N ILE A 57 7.30 -6.51 1.57
CA ILE A 57 6.26 -6.77 0.56
C ILE A 57 5.40 -7.98 0.97
N ASN A 58 6.06 -9.08 1.36
CA ASN A 58 5.39 -10.31 1.77
C ASN A 58 4.48 -10.09 2.99
N ARG A 59 4.85 -9.22 3.95
CA ARG A 59 3.96 -8.88 5.08
C ARG A 59 2.64 -8.26 4.61
N HIS A 60 2.67 -7.37 3.61
CA HIS A 60 1.45 -6.79 3.06
C HIS A 60 0.61 -7.83 2.32
N ILE A 61 1.23 -8.71 1.53
CA ILE A 61 0.53 -9.80 0.85
C ILE A 61 -0.12 -10.76 1.86
N MET A 62 0.62 -11.16 2.89
CA MET A 62 0.15 -12.09 3.92
C MET A 62 -0.93 -11.48 4.83
N SER A 63 -1.11 -10.16 4.82
CA SER A 63 -2.20 -9.49 5.54
C SER A 63 -3.58 -9.63 4.87
N MET A 64 -3.62 -10.12 3.62
CA MET A 64 -4.85 -10.20 2.82
C MET A 64 -6.01 -10.95 3.47
N PRO A 65 -5.82 -12.15 4.07
CA PRO A 65 -6.92 -12.85 4.74
C PRO A 65 -7.56 -11.98 5.82
N ARG A 66 -6.75 -11.31 6.66
CA ARG A 66 -7.24 -10.42 7.72
C ARG A 66 -7.98 -9.20 7.18
N ARG A 67 -7.50 -8.61 6.08
CA ARG A 67 -8.18 -7.49 5.40
C ARG A 67 -9.57 -7.89 4.90
N ILE A 68 -9.66 -9.07 4.28
CA ILE A 68 -10.92 -9.61 3.76
C ILE A 68 -11.89 -9.91 4.91
N GLU A 69 -11.42 -10.54 5.98
CA GLU A 69 -12.23 -10.82 7.16
C GLU A 69 -12.78 -9.53 7.80
N ALA A 70 -11.96 -8.49 7.91
CA ALA A 70 -12.37 -7.20 8.44
C ALA A 70 -13.41 -6.52 7.53
N CYS A 71 -13.24 -6.58 6.20
CA CYS A 71 -14.20 -6.09 5.24
C CYS A 71 -15.56 -6.80 5.35
N ILE A 72 -15.55 -8.13 5.48
CA ILE A 72 -16.76 -8.93 5.66
C ILE A 72 -17.44 -8.59 6.99
N ALA A 73 -16.68 -8.41 8.06
CA ALA A 73 -17.21 -8.02 9.37
C ALA A 73 -17.85 -6.63 9.35
N ASP A 74 -17.35 -5.71 8.52
CA ASP A 74 -17.93 -4.39 8.26
C ASP A 74 -19.05 -4.41 7.19
N GLY A 75 -19.54 -5.60 6.80
CA GLY A 75 -20.62 -5.72 5.83
C GLY A 75 -20.27 -5.24 4.42
N GLY A 76 -18.98 -5.27 4.05
CA GLY A 76 -18.47 -4.74 2.79
C GLY A 76 -18.24 -3.22 2.77
N GLY A 77 -18.33 -2.57 3.94
CA GLY A 77 -17.93 -1.17 4.12
C GLY A 77 -16.41 -0.96 4.07
N ASN A 78 -15.94 0.20 4.50
CA ASN A 78 -14.52 0.57 4.58
C ASN A 78 -14.14 1.18 5.94
N ASN A 79 -14.97 0.99 6.97
CA ASN A 79 -14.75 1.54 8.31
C ASN A 79 -14.02 0.56 9.23
N TYR A 80 -13.09 -0.22 8.66
CA TYR A 80 -12.38 -1.27 9.38
C TYR A 80 -10.87 -1.01 9.41
N ASN A 81 -10.28 -1.31 10.57
CA ASN A 81 -8.84 -1.44 10.71
C ASN A 81 -8.48 -2.93 10.72
N PHE A 82 -7.37 -3.27 10.09
CA PHE A 82 -6.84 -4.65 9.99
C PHE A 82 -5.37 -4.71 10.38
#